data_AF-A0A1B6L4H7-F1
#
_entry.id   AF-A0A1B6L4H7-F1
#
_cell.length_a   1.000
_cell.length_b   1.000
_cell.length_c   1.000
_cell.angle_alpha   90.00
_cell.angle_beta   90.00
_cell.angle_gamma   90.00
#
_symmetry.space_group_name_H-M   'P 1'
#
loop_
_entity.id
_entity.type
_entity.pdbx_description
1 polymer ?
#
loop_
_entity_poly.entity_id
_entity_poly.type
_entity_poly.pdbx_seq_one_letter_code
_entity_poly.pdbx_strand_id
1 'polypeptide(L)'
;PVTHHTGTETALMYDAVHLFAKALHDLDSSQRIDIKPLSCDAVDTWPHGYSLINYMKIVEMRGLTGVIKFDNQGFRSNFVLDIVELTKEGLTKIGTWNSTEGVNFTRTY
;
A
#
# COMPACT_ATOMS: atom_id res chain seq x y z
N PRO A 1 -4.86 22.37 19.44
CA PRO A 1 -3.88 21.49 18.78
C PRO A 1 -4.36 21.15 17.36
N VAL A 2 -3.70 21.70 16.34
CA VAL A 2 -4.01 21.39 14.94
C VAL A 2 -3.56 19.96 14.67
N THR A 3 -4.49 19.03 14.56
CA THR A 3 -4.20 17.69 14.05
C THR A 3 -3.85 17.86 12.58
N HIS A 4 -2.57 17.65 12.22
CA HIS A 4 -2.19 17.51 10.82
C HIS A 4 -2.87 16.25 10.29
N HIS A 5 -4.04 16.43 9.67
CA HIS A 5 -4.69 15.37 8.91
C HIS A 5 -3.90 15.20 7.61
N THR A 6 -2.95 14.27 7.62
CA THR A 6 -2.34 13.79 6.39
C THR A 6 -3.44 13.21 5.52
N GLY A 7 -3.67 13.80 4.35
CA GLY A 7 -4.67 13.29 3.42
C GLY A 7 -4.36 11.84 3.04
N THR A 8 -5.40 11.05 2.78
CA THR A 8 -5.25 9.64 2.38
C THR A 8 -4.27 9.47 1.23
N GLU A 9 -4.31 10.35 0.23
CA GLU A 9 -3.39 10.33 -0.92
C GLU A 9 -1.94 10.53 -0.49
N THR A 10 -1.65 11.45 0.42
CA THR A 10 -0.30 11.68 0.94
C THR A 10 0.22 10.48 1.73
N ALA A 11 -0.63 9.86 2.55
CA ALA A 11 -0.27 8.65 3.28
C ALA A 11 -0.02 7.47 2.32
N LEU A 12 -0.83 7.33 1.27
CA LEU A 12 -0.64 6.32 0.24
C LEU A 12 0.64 6.56 -0.58
N MET A 13 0.99 7.81 -0.89
CA MET A 13 2.24 8.14 -1.58
C MET A 13 3.47 7.82 -0.72
N TYR A 14 3.42 8.15 0.57
CA TYR A 14 4.47 7.76 1.52
C TYR A 14 4.68 6.24 1.50
N ASP A 15 3.58 5.49 1.62
CA ASP A 15 3.60 4.03 1.61
C ASP A 15 4.10 3.45 0.28
N ALA A 16 3.74 4.06 -0.85
CA ALA A 16 4.18 3.65 -2.19
C ALA A 16 5.70 3.78 -2.37
N VAL A 17 6.30 4.88 -1.91
CA VAL A 17 7.75 5.08 -1.97
C VAL A 17 8.49 4.04 -1.13
N HIS A 18 7.99 3.74 0.07
CA HIS A 18 8.60 2.75 0.95
C HIS A 18 8.46 1.33 0.41
N LEU A 19 7.30 0.98 -0.15
CA LEU A 19 7.07 -0.29 -0.84
C LEU A 19 8.06 -0.46 -2.01
N PHE A 20 8.17 0.56 -2.86
CA PHE A 20 9.08 0.54 -4.01
C PHE A 20 10.53 0.37 -3.57
N ALA A 21 10.99 1.16 -2.59
CA ALA A 21 12.34 1.07 -2.06
C ALA A 21 12.64 -0.31 -1.48
N LYS A 22 11.69 -0.89 -0.73
CA LYS A 22 11.82 -2.23 -0.17
C LYS A 22 11.91 -3.30 -1.27
N ALA A 23 10.99 -3.29 -2.23
CA ALA A 23 10.99 -4.26 -3.32
C ALA A 23 12.26 -4.17 -4.19
N LEU A 24 12.75 -2.96 -4.44
CA LEU A 24 14.00 -2.74 -5.18
C LEU A 24 15.21 -3.24 -4.40
N HIS A 25 15.27 -3.00 -3.08
CA HIS A 25 16.33 -3.53 -2.21
C HIS A 25 16.31 -5.06 -2.17
N ASP A 26 15.13 -5.67 -2.01
CA ASP A 26 14.99 -7.12 -1.98
C ASP A 26 15.40 -7.75 -3.34
N LEU A 27 15.12 -7.07 -4.47
CA LEU A 27 15.60 -7.47 -5.80
C LEU A 27 17.12 -7.34 -5.96
N ASP A 28 17.71 -6.23 -5.54
CA ASP A 28 19.15 -5.98 -5.65
C ASP A 28 19.97 -6.97 -4.81
N SER A 29 19.41 -7.41 -3.68
CA SER A 29 20.01 -8.44 -2.85
C SER A 29 20.05 -9.84 -3.51
N SER A 30 19.16 -10.09 -4.49
CA SER A 30 19.05 -11.40 -5.16
C SER A 30 19.72 -11.45 -6.53
N GLN A 31 19.82 -10.32 -7.23
CA GLN A 31 20.48 -10.21 -8.52
C GLN A 31 21.03 -8.81 -8.71
N ARG A 32 22.18 -8.70 -9.37
CA ARG A 32 22.74 -7.39 -9.73
C ARG A 32 21.78 -6.66 -10.66
N ILE A 33 21.30 -5.49 -10.25
CA ILE A 33 20.45 -4.64 -11.06
C ILE A 33 21.30 -3.77 -11.99
N ASP A 34 20.94 -3.74 -13.28
CA ASP A 34 21.47 -2.78 -14.24
C ASP A 34 20.36 -1.83 -14.69
N ILE A 35 20.61 -0.52 -14.58
CA ILE A 35 19.65 0.54 -14.93
C ILE A 35 20.14 1.20 -16.22
N LYS A 36 19.28 1.22 -17.24
CA LYS A 36 19.59 1.80 -18.54
C LYS A 36 18.56 2.87 -18.91
N PRO A 37 18.98 3.94 -19.61
CA PRO A 37 18.03 4.88 -20.18
C PRO A 37 17.14 4.18 -21.21
N LEU A 38 15.85 4.53 -21.21
CA LEU A 38 14.85 4.03 -22.15
C LEU A 38 14.21 5.20 -22.89
N SER A 39 13.70 4.93 -24.09
CA SER A 39 12.87 5.85 -24.86
C SER A 39 11.48 5.25 -25.04
N CYS A 40 10.43 6.09 -24.95
CA CYS A 40 9.06 5.67 -25.22
C CYS A 40 8.80 5.37 -26.71
N ASP A 41 9.65 5.87 -27.62
CA ASP A 41 9.57 5.60 -29.06
C ASP A 41 10.30 4.30 -29.45
N ALA A 42 11.05 3.71 -28.52
CA ALA A 42 11.77 2.46 -28.72
C ALA A 42 10.95 1.25 -28.20
N VAL A 43 11.30 0.06 -28.68
CA VAL A 43 10.69 -1.21 -28.22
C VAL A 43 11.41 -1.82 -27.01
N ASP A 44 12.56 -1.26 -26.63
CA ASP A 44 13.36 -1.75 -25.53
C ASP A 44 12.63 -1.56 -24.20
N THR A 45 12.75 -2.56 -23.33
CA THR A 45 12.18 -2.55 -21.98
C THR A 45 13.27 -2.74 -20.95
N TRP A 46 12.97 -2.42 -19.69
CA TRP A 46 13.89 -2.71 -18.61
C TRP A 46 13.85 -4.21 -18.27
N PRO A 47 14.97 -4.95 -18.41
CA PRO A 47 14.97 -6.41 -18.24
C PRO A 47 14.52 -6.88 -16.84
N HIS A 48 14.76 -6.06 -15.81
CA HIS A 48 14.38 -6.39 -14.43
C HIS A 48 12.97 -5.90 -14.05
N GLY A 49 12.23 -5.25 -14.95
CA GLY A 49 10.91 -4.67 -14.65
C GLY A 49 9.88 -5.70 -14.18
N TYR A 50 9.84 -6.87 -14.84
CA TYR A 50 8.95 -7.96 -14.44
C TYR A 50 9.29 -8.50 -13.04
N SER A 51 10.58 -8.70 -12.77
CA SER A 51 11.06 -9.14 -11.46
C SER A 51 10.68 -8.13 -10.38
N LEU A 52 10.91 -6.83 -10.59
CA LEU A 52 10.57 -5.80 -9.62
C LEU A 52 9.07 -5.80 -9.27
N ILE A 53 8.19 -5.89 -10.29
CA ILE A 53 6.73 -5.98 -10.06
C ILE A 53 6.39 -7.20 -9.20
N ASN A 54 7.04 -8.35 -9.43
CA ASN A 54 6.82 -9.54 -8.62
C ASN A 54 7.28 -9.34 -7.17
N TYR A 55 8.44 -8.71 -6.96
CA TYR A 55 8.90 -8.35 -5.61
C TYR A 55 7.90 -7.42 -4.92
N MET A 56 7.41 -6.38 -5.61
CA MET A 56 6.38 -5.48 -5.06
C MET A 56 5.09 -6.22 -4.66
N LYS A 57 4.68 -7.24 -5.43
CA LYS A 57 3.48 -8.03 -5.13
C LYS A 57 3.62 -8.93 -3.89
N ILE A 58 4.82 -9.48 -3.65
CA ILE A 58 5.06 -10.39 -2.52
C ILE A 58 5.49 -9.68 -1.24
N VAL A 59 5.93 -8.42 -1.33
CA VAL A 59 6.27 -7.63 -0.13
C VAL A 59 5.02 -7.45 0.73
N GLU A 60 5.15 -7.81 2.00
CA GLU A 60 4.18 -7.51 3.04
C GLU A 60 4.85 -6.58 4.07
N MET A 61 4.25 -5.41 4.30
CA MET A 61 4.77 -4.42 5.24
C MET A 61 3.66 -3.57 5.86
N ARG A 62 3.98 -2.83 6.93
CA ARG A 62 3.06 -1.89 7.57
C ARG A 62 3.51 -0.46 7.30
N GLY A 63 2.61 0.34 6.73
CA GLY A 63 2.80 1.76 6.49
C GLY A 63 1.79 2.63 7.25
N LEU A 64 1.66 3.89 6.85
CA LEU A 64 0.72 4.86 7.41
C LEU A 64 -0.74 4.44 7.19
N THR A 65 -1.01 3.73 6.10
CA THR A 65 -2.34 3.22 5.75
C THR A 65 -2.59 1.78 6.23
N GLY A 66 -1.81 1.30 7.20
CA GLY A 66 -1.93 -0.04 7.76
C GLY A 66 -1.15 -1.09 6.97
N VAL A 67 -1.70 -2.31 6.85
CA VAL A 67 -1.04 -3.41 6.14
C VAL A 67 -1.05 -3.12 4.63
N ILE A 68 0.13 -3.22 4.02
CA ILE A 68 0.37 -3.11 2.59
C ILE A 68 0.73 -4.51 2.11
N LYS A 69 -0.18 -5.08 1.32
CA LYS A 69 -0.09 -6.41 0.73
C LYS A 69 -0.88 -6.38 -0.57
N PHE A 70 -0.42 -7.12 -1.57
CA PHE A 70 -1.11 -7.24 -2.84
C PHE A 70 -1.51 -8.68 -3.13
N ASP A 71 -2.59 -8.85 -3.89
CA ASP A 71 -2.91 -10.12 -4.51
C ASP A 71 -2.05 -10.38 -5.77
N ASN A 72 -2.28 -11.51 -6.42
CA ASN A 72 -1.54 -11.89 -7.64
C ASN A 72 -1.82 -10.95 -8.84
N GLN A 73 -2.96 -10.24 -8.85
CA GLN A 73 -3.30 -9.27 -9.88
C GLN A 73 -2.67 -7.90 -9.60
N GLY A 74 -2.25 -7.63 -8.37
CA GLY A 74 -1.67 -6.37 -7.95
C GLY A 74 -2.66 -5.43 -7.26
N PHE A 75 -3.84 -5.92 -6.86
CA PHE A 75 -4.75 -5.16 -6.02
C PHE A 75 -4.35 -5.27 -4.56
N ARG A 76 -4.47 -4.16 -3.82
CA ARG A 76 -4.23 -4.18 -2.38
C ARG A 76 -5.25 -5.10 -1.71
N SER A 77 -4.76 -6.06 -0.93
CA SER A 77 -5.58 -7.08 -0.30
C SER A 77 -5.35 -7.11 1.22
N ASN A 78 -6.29 -7.71 1.96
CA ASN A 78 -6.20 -7.87 3.42
C ASN A 78 -5.98 -6.56 4.19
N PHE A 79 -6.55 -5.45 3.70
CA PHE A 79 -6.53 -4.16 4.39
C PHE A 79 -7.77 -4.01 5.28
N VAL A 80 -7.67 -3.11 6.26
CA VAL A 80 -8.75 -2.80 7.20
C VAL A 80 -9.22 -1.37 6.96
N LEU A 81 -10.54 -1.18 6.89
CA LEU A 81 -11.18 0.12 6.84
C LEU A 81 -11.84 0.42 8.18
N ASP A 82 -11.69 1.65 8.64
CA ASP A 82 -12.41 2.15 9.80
C ASP A 82 -13.81 2.59 9.38
N ILE A 83 -14.83 2.11 10.09
CA ILE A 83 -16.20 2.58 9.93
C ILE A 83 -16.39 3.72 10.92
N VAL A 84 -16.73 4.89 10.41
CA VAL A 84 -16.88 6.11 11.19
C VAL A 84 -18.32 6.63 11.17
N GLU A 85 -18.76 7.15 12.29
CA GLU A 85 -20.05 7.81 12.48
C GLU A 85 -19.82 9.27 12.87
N LEU A 86 -20.63 10.17 12.32
CA LEU A 86 -20.62 11.58 12.72
C LEU A 86 -21.52 11.77 13.94
N THR A 87 -20.94 12.12 15.08
CA THR A 87 -21.65 12.48 16.31
C THR A 87 -21.56 13.98 16.58
N LYS A 88 -22.17 14.45 17.68
CA LYS A 88 -22.07 15.85 18.11
C LYS A 88 -20.63 16.23 18.48
N GLU A 89 -19.81 15.25 18.85
CA GLU A 89 -18.41 15.40 19.23
C GLU A 89 -17.45 15.29 18.04
N GLY A 90 -17.95 14.94 16.84
CA GLY A 90 -17.17 14.78 15.61
C GLY A 90 -17.23 13.37 15.03
N LEU A 91 -16.27 13.03 14.17
CA LEU A 91 -16.16 11.69 13.61
C LEU A 91 -15.64 10.72 14.66
N THR A 92 -16.42 9.68 14.94
CA THR A 92 -16.09 8.62 15.90
C THR A 92 -15.99 7.29 15.17
N LYS A 93 -14.95 6.51 15.46
CA LYS A 93 -14.83 5.14 14.94
C LYS A 93 -15.82 4.23 15.68
N ILE A 94 -16.69 3.56 14.94
CA ILE A 94 -17.71 2.65 15.49
C ILE A 94 -17.46 1.19 15.15
N GLY A 95 -16.52 0.91 14.26
CA GLY A 95 -16.15 -0.45 13.88
C GLY A 95 -15.04 -0.50 12.86
N THR A 96 -14.79 -1.71 12.37
CA THR A 96 -13.84 -1.99 11.30
C THR A 96 -14.47 -2.91 10.27
N TRP A 97 -13.98 -2.82 9.04
CA TRP A 97 -14.30 -3.76 7.98
C TRP A 97 -13.02 -4.29 7.35
N ASN A 98 -13.00 -5.58 7.03
CA ASN A 98 -12.02 -6.15 6.11
C ASN A 98 -12.70 -7.18 5.19
N SER A 99 -12.04 -7.53 4.09
CA SER A 99 -12.60 -8.45 3.09
C SER A 99 -12.80 -9.89 3.58
N THR A 100 -12.15 -10.28 4.69
CA THR A 100 -12.11 -11.67 5.19
C THR A 100 -13.18 -11.91 6.25
N GLU A 101 -13.31 -11.00 7.21
CA GLU A 101 -14.18 -11.10 8.38
C GLU A 101 -15.47 -10.27 8.22
N GLY A 102 -15.54 -9.41 7.21
CA GLY A 102 -16.65 -8.49 7.00
C GLY A 102 -16.64 -7.37 8.04
N VAL A 103 -17.83 -6.96 8.48
CA VAL A 103 -17.99 -5.83 9.42
C VAL A 103 -17.89 -6.32 10.87
N ASN A 104 -17.09 -5.61 11.66
CA ASN A 104 -17.02 -5.78 13.10
C ASN A 104 -17.37 -4.45 13.79
N PHE A 105 -18.55 -4.36 14.40
CA PHE A 105 -18.96 -3.20 15.19
C PHE A 105 -18.46 -3.31 16.62
N THR A 106 -17.73 -2.30 17.06
CA THR A 106 -17.22 -2.20 18.44
C THR A 106 -18.22 -1.56 19.39
N ARG A 107 -19.26 -0.92 18.86
CA ARG A 107 -20.33 -0.29 19.64
C ARG A 107 -21.51 -1.25 19.72
N THR A 108 -21.84 -1.71 20.92
CA THR A 108 -23.12 -2.36 21.22
C THR A 108 -24.20 -1.30 21.37
N TYR A 109 -25.32 -1.47 20.65
CA TYR A 109 -26.54 -0.68 20.83
C TYR A 109 -27.31 -1.13 22.08
#